data_AF-A0A933VNM8-F1
#
_entry.id   AF-A0A933VNM8-F1
#
_cell.length_a   1.000
_cell.length_b   1.000
_cell.length_c   1.000
_cell.angle_alpha   90.00
_cell.angle_beta   90.00
_cell.angle_gamma   90.00
#
_symmetry.space_group_name_H-M   'P 1'
#
loop_
_entity.id
_entity.type
_entity.pdbx_description
1 polymer ?
#
loop_
_entity_poly.entity_id
_entity_poly.type
_entity_poly.pdbx_seq_one_letter_code
_entity_poly.pdbx_strand_id
1 'polypeptide(L)' 'EATRTSGFGAELMATVSELCFHSLEAPIERVTGWDTPYPHAQEWDYFPGPARVGAALRRVMQS' A
#
# COMPACT_ATOMS: atom_id res chain seq x y z
N GLU A 1 -7.27 0.15 -8.97
CA GLU A 1 -6.55 0.11 -7.68
C GLU A 1 -7.47 -0.53 -6.64
N ALA A 2 -7.29 -1.81 -6.34
CA ALA A 2 -8.18 -2.56 -5.45
C ALA A 2 -8.22 -1.99 -4.02
N THR A 3 -9.26 -2.35 -3.27
CA THR A 3 -9.41 -2.04 -1.84
C THR A 3 -8.26 -2.65 -1.02
N ARG A 4 -7.99 -2.06 0.14
CA ARG A 4 -6.85 -2.43 0.99
C ARG A 4 -7.06 -3.79 1.65
N THR A 5 -8.24 -3.98 2.22
CA THR A 5 -8.60 -5.16 3.01
C THR A 5 -8.86 -6.33 2.06
N SER A 6 -8.21 -7.45 2.35
CA SER A 6 -8.26 -8.68 1.54
C SER A 6 -7.87 -8.50 0.06
N GLY A 7 -7.22 -7.38 -0.30
CA GLY A 7 -6.67 -7.17 -1.63
C GLY A 7 -5.39 -7.98 -1.86
N PHE A 8 -5.01 -8.18 -3.11
CA PHE A 8 -3.83 -9.00 -3.47
C PHE A 8 -2.50 -8.53 -2.82
N GLY A 9 -2.40 -7.24 -2.49
CA GLY A 9 -1.24 -6.72 -1.75
C GLY A 9 -1.07 -7.33 -0.36
N ALA A 10 -2.12 -7.90 0.25
CA ALA A 10 -2.01 -8.63 1.51
C ALA A 10 -1.23 -9.94 1.33
N GLU A 11 -1.49 -10.67 0.24
CA GLU A 11 -0.75 -11.89 -0.10
C GLU A 11 0.72 -11.57 -0.38
N LEU A 12 1.00 -10.57 -1.22
CA LEU A 12 2.37 -10.13 -1.50
C LEU A 12 3.14 -9.78 -0.23
N MET A 13 2.52 -9.03 0.70
CA MET A 13 3.12 -8.69 1.98
C MET A 13 3.41 -9.93 2.82
N ALA A 14 2.46 -10.88 2.89
CA ALA A 14 2.63 -12.11 3.66
C ALA A 14 3.78 -12.96 3.12
N THR A 15 3.83 -13.17 1.79
CA THR A 15 4.91 -13.92 1.13
C THR A 15 6.27 -13.27 1.35
N VAL A 16 6.40 -11.94 1.20
CA VAL A 16 7.67 -11.24 1.43
C VAL A 16 8.06 -11.31 2.90
N SER A 17 7.11 -11.16 3.82
CA SER A 17 7.40 -11.26 5.26
C SER A 17 7.90 -12.66 5.63
N GLU A 18 7.34 -13.71 5.04
CA GLU A 18 7.75 -15.10 5.28
C GLU A 18 9.16 -15.37 4.72
N LEU A 19 9.43 -14.96 3.49
CA LEU A 19 10.67 -15.30 2.79
C LEU A 19 11.83 -14.37 3.12
N CYS A 20 11.56 -13.13 3.53
CA CYS A 20 12.57 -12.08 3.67
C CYS A 20 12.63 -11.46 5.07
N PHE A 21 12.05 -12.10 6.09
CA PHE A 21 11.92 -11.52 7.44
C PHE A 21 13.20 -10.84 7.97
N HIS A 22 14.35 -11.51 7.85
CA HIS A 22 15.63 -11.00 8.33
C HIS A 22 16.31 -9.96 7.42
N SER A 23 15.83 -9.81 6.19
CA SER A 23 16.34 -8.85 5.20
C SER A 23 15.51 -7.57 5.16
N LEU A 24 14.43 -7.48 5.93
CA LEU A 24 13.56 -6.30 5.99
C LEU A 24 14.18 -5.25 6.92
N GLU A 25 14.71 -4.19 6.34
CA GLU A 25 15.25 -3.02 7.06
C GLU A 25 14.15 -2.03 7.49
N ALA A 26 12.92 -2.21 7.01
CA ALA A 26 11.78 -1.37 7.35
C ALA A 26 10.46 -2.15 7.20
N PRO A 27 9.37 -1.73 7.86
CA PRO A 27 8.05 -2.34 7.69
C PRO A 27 7.56 -2.26 6.24
N ILE A 28 6.90 -3.31 5.76
CA ILE A 28 6.29 -3.32 4.43
C ILE A 28 5.07 -2.39 4.43
N GLU A 29 5.14 -1.32 3.63
CA GLU A 29 4.02 -0.39 3.41
C GLU A 29 3.20 -0.79 2.17
N ARG A 30 1.88 -0.61 2.25
CA ARG A 30 0.95 -0.84 1.13
C ARG A 30 0.17 0.43 0.81
N VAL A 31 0.24 0.89 -0.44
CA VAL A 31 -0.55 2.01 -0.97
C VAL A 31 -1.58 1.45 -1.94
N THR A 32 -2.85 1.52 -1.56
CA THR A 32 -3.99 0.91 -2.24
C THR A 32 -5.21 1.82 -2.15
N GLY A 33 -6.32 1.39 -2.79
CA GLY A 33 -7.58 2.10 -2.69
C GLY A 33 -8.10 2.02 -1.27
N TRP A 34 -8.95 2.97 -0.92
CA TRP A 34 -9.62 2.94 0.38
C TRP A 34 -10.64 1.79 0.44
N ASP A 35 -10.99 1.34 1.64
CA ASP A 35 -12.00 0.30 1.83
C ASP A 35 -13.42 0.88 1.70
N THR A 36 -13.70 1.41 0.51
CA THR A 36 -14.97 2.02 0.13
C THR A 36 -15.29 1.64 -1.32
N PRO A 37 -16.58 1.62 -1.73
CA PRO A 37 -16.92 1.59 -3.14
C PRO A 37 -16.22 2.72 -3.90
N TYR A 38 -15.88 2.48 -5.17
CA TYR A 38 -15.17 3.47 -5.98
C TYR A 38 -16.07 4.70 -6.22
N PRO A 39 -15.66 5.90 -5.78
CA PRO A 39 -16.48 7.09 -5.91
C PRO A 39 -16.39 7.69 -7.31
N HIS A 40 -17.48 8.29 -7.77
CA HIS A 40 -17.49 9.00 -9.06
C HIS A 40 -16.86 10.41 -8.95
N ALA A 41 -17.27 11.21 -7.95
CA ALA A 41 -16.81 12.60 -7.85
C ALA A 41 -15.44 12.74 -7.17
N GLN A 42 -15.09 11.81 -6.28
CA GLN A 42 -13.83 11.81 -5.51
C GLN A 42 -12.81 10.81 -6.07
N GLU A 43 -12.87 10.50 -7.37
CA GLU A 43 -11.99 9.52 -8.01
C GLU A 43 -10.50 9.81 -7.74
N TRP A 44 -10.08 11.07 -7.88
CA TRP A 44 -8.67 11.46 -7.68
C TRP A 44 -8.21 11.40 -6.22
N ASP A 45 -9.13 11.55 -5.27
CA ASP A 45 -8.85 11.40 -3.84
C ASP A 45 -8.80 9.91 -3.44
N TYR A 46 -9.53 9.06 -4.16
CA TYR A 46 -9.52 7.61 -3.98
C TYR A 46 -8.25 6.97 -4.56
N PHE A 47 -7.85 7.36 -5.78
CA PHE A 47 -6.73 6.78 -6.53
C PHE A 47 -5.38 6.88 -5.76
N PRO A 48 -4.40 5.94 -5.89
CA PRO A 48 -3.11 6.04 -5.20
C PRO A 48 -2.19 6.86 -6.06
N GLY A 49 -2.52 8.14 -6.23
CA GLY A 49 -1.74 9.01 -7.08
C GLY A 49 -0.27 9.11 -6.62
N PRO A 50 0.60 9.67 -7.47
CA PRO A 50 2.03 9.82 -7.17
C PRO A 50 2.32 10.49 -5.81
N ALA A 51 1.45 11.39 -5.34
CA ALA A 51 1.58 12.01 -4.04
C ALA A 51 1.44 11.01 -2.87
N ARG A 52 0.42 10.13 -2.90
CA ARG A 52 0.21 9.09 -1.88
C ARG A 52 1.33 8.06 -1.88
N VAL A 53 1.77 7.64 -3.07
CA VAL A 53 2.89 6.72 -3.24
C VAL A 53 4.19 7.34 -2.73
N GLY A 54 4.51 8.56 -3.14
CA GLY A 54 5.73 9.27 -2.73
C GLY A 54 5.77 9.57 -1.22
N ALA A 55 4.63 9.78 -0.57
CA ALA A 55 4.56 9.90 0.88
C ALA A 55 4.92 8.58 1.58
N ALA A 56 4.44 7.44 1.07
CA ALA A 56 4.77 6.13 1.62
C ALA A 56 6.26 5.79 1.44
N LEU A 57 6.82 6.04 0.26
CA LEU A 57 8.25 5.84 0.01
C LEU A 57 9.12 6.64 0.98
N ARG A 58 8.77 7.90 1.25
CA ARG A 58 9.47 8.72 2.23
C ARG A 58 9.38 8.16 3.66
N ARG A 59 8.22 7.65 4.08
CA ARG A 59 8.07 7.02 5.40
C ARG A 59 8.97 5.80 5.57
N VAL A 60 9.03 4.93 4.57
CA VAL A 60 9.86 3.71 4.60
C VAL A 60 11.35 4.07 4.70
N MET A 61 11.80 5.07 3.95
CA MET A 61 13.22 5.51 3.96
C MET A 61 13.62 6.26 5.24
N GLN A 62 12.67 6.59 6.10
CA GLN A 62 12.88 7.32 7.37
C GLN A 62 12.62 6.45 8.60
N SER A 63 12.23 5.19 8.40
CA SER A 63 11.97 4.22 9.47
C SER A 63 13.28 3.70 10.08
#